data_AF-A0A6I5P5S5-F1
#
_entry.id   AF-A0A6I5P5S5-F1
#
_cell.length_a   1.000
_cell.length_b   1.000
_cell.length_c   1.000
_cell.angle_alpha   90.00
_cell.angle_beta   90.00
_cell.angle_gamma   90.00
#
_symmetry.space_group_name_H-M   'P 1'
#
loop_
_entity.id
_entity.type
_entity.pdbx_description
1 polymer ?
#
loop_
_entity_poly.entity_id
_entity_poly.type
_entity_poly.pdbx_seq_one_letter_code
_entity_poly.pdbx_strand_id
1 'polypeptide(L)'
;RNWLATSPNWLKVRPIDYGIDSTLALLDPGEQAAILLAQRYKANLLLLDDMQARQAATAKGIAITGMLGILDQAATENLVNLPLAVQALRSTSFWISEKLLQTLLNKHRL
;
A
#
# COMPACT_ATOMS: atom_id res chain seq x y z
N ARG A 1 -10.19 -8.12 14.80
CA ARG A 1 -10.61 -6.74 15.19
C ARG A 1 -9.90 -6.21 16.44
N ASN A 2 -9.35 -7.04 17.34
CA ASN A 2 -8.67 -6.58 18.57
C ASN A 2 -7.27 -5.95 18.38
N TRP A 3 -6.71 -5.93 17.17
CA TRP A 3 -5.33 -5.49 16.93
C TRP A 3 -5.10 -4.00 17.25
N LEU A 4 -6.13 -3.17 17.17
CA LEU A 4 -6.06 -1.74 17.53
C LEU A 4 -6.15 -1.47 19.04
N ALA A 5 -6.55 -2.46 19.85
CA ALA A 5 -6.60 -2.27 21.31
C ALA A 5 -5.20 -2.11 21.92
N THR A 6 -4.18 -2.66 21.25
CA THR A 6 -2.76 -2.52 21.60
C THR A 6 -1.98 -2.14 20.34
N SER A 7 -2.09 -0.87 19.96
CA SER A 7 -1.34 -0.31 18.84
C SER A 7 0.17 -0.48 19.07
N PRO A 8 0.93 -0.99 18.08
CA PRO A 8 2.39 -0.99 18.17
C PRO A 8 2.95 0.42 18.30
N ASN A 9 4.07 0.58 19.00
CA ASN A 9 4.72 1.90 19.20
C ASN A 9 5.11 2.61 17.88
N TRP A 10 5.27 1.85 16.80
CA TRP A 10 5.57 2.39 15.47
C TRP A 10 4.34 2.98 14.77
N LEU A 11 3.12 2.60 15.18
CA LEU A 11 1.88 3.11 14.58
C LEU A 11 1.54 4.47 15.16
N LYS A 12 1.46 5.49 14.31
CA LYS A 12 1.07 6.86 14.67
C LYS A 12 -0.24 7.21 13.99
N VAL A 13 -1.32 7.34 14.76
CA VAL A 13 -2.61 7.79 14.25
C VAL A 13 -2.63 9.32 14.24
N ARG A 14 -3.03 9.91 13.11
CA ARG A 14 -3.13 11.36 12.93
C ARG A 14 -4.53 11.73 12.46
N PRO A 15 -5.17 12.75 13.06
CA PRO A 15 -6.40 13.28 12.52
C PRO A 15 -6.13 13.96 11.17
N ILE A 16 -7.16 14.03 10.34
CA ILE A 16 -7.15 14.77 9.09
C ILE A 16 -8.11 15.93 9.26
N ASP A 17 -7.53 17.10 9.45
CA ASP A 17 -8.24 18.37 9.53
C ASP A 17 -7.66 19.33 8.49
N TYR A 18 -7.35 18.78 7.32
CA TYR A 18 -6.67 19.48 6.24
C TYR A 18 -7.70 19.72 5.14
N GLY A 19 -7.70 20.95 4.61
CA GLY A 19 -8.73 21.44 3.68
C GLY A 19 -8.96 20.57 2.45
N ILE A 20 -10.06 20.84 1.76
CA ILE A 20 -10.50 20.10 0.58
C ILE A 20 -9.48 20.27 -0.55
N ASP A 21 -8.84 19.17 -0.97
CA ASP A 21 -8.11 19.13 -2.23
C ASP A 21 -9.06 18.66 -3.33
N SER A 22 -9.53 19.59 -4.15
CA SER A 22 -10.48 19.31 -5.22
C SER A 22 -9.96 18.33 -6.27
N THR A 23 -8.62 18.18 -6.38
CA THR A 23 -8.02 17.20 -7.30
C THR A 23 -8.18 15.76 -6.82
N LEU A 24 -8.57 15.55 -5.55
CA LEU A 24 -8.82 14.25 -4.95
C LEU A 24 -10.32 13.94 -4.79
N ALA A 25 -11.21 14.83 -5.24
CA ALA A 25 -12.65 14.75 -4.98
C ALA A 25 -13.34 13.49 -5.51
N LEU A 26 -12.73 12.80 -6.48
CA LEU A 26 -13.24 11.55 -7.06
C LEU A 26 -12.77 10.28 -6.33
N LEU A 27 -11.82 10.39 -5.41
CA LEU A 27 -11.31 9.28 -4.62
C LEU A 27 -12.20 9.02 -3.41
N ASP A 28 -12.13 7.82 -2.83
CA ASP A 28 -12.83 7.59 -1.57
C ASP A 28 -12.17 8.35 -0.39
N PRO A 29 -12.90 8.62 0.70
CA PRO A 29 -12.38 9.42 1.81
C PRO A 29 -11.10 8.86 2.45
N GLY A 30 -10.91 7.54 2.46
CA GLY A 30 -9.72 6.88 3.00
C GLY A 30 -8.48 7.10 2.14
N GLU A 31 -8.64 7.09 0.82
CA GLU A 31 -7.57 7.39 -0.13
C GLU A 31 -7.17 8.87 -0.12
N GLN A 32 -8.18 9.75 -0.12
CA GLN A 32 -7.96 11.19 0.05
C GLN A 32 -7.15 11.43 1.32
N ALA A 33 -7.59 10.82 2.41
CA ALA A 33 -6.93 10.87 3.71
C ALA A 33 -5.47 10.42 3.66
N ALA A 34 -5.20 9.28 3.04
CA ALA A 34 -3.87 8.70 2.91
C ALA A 34 -2.92 9.62 2.13
N ILE A 35 -3.38 10.18 1.01
CA ILE A 35 -2.59 11.11 0.17
C ILE A 35 -2.30 12.41 0.94
N LEU A 36 -3.32 13.01 1.57
CA LEU A 36 -3.15 14.25 2.34
C LEU A 36 -2.17 14.09 3.50
N LEU A 37 -2.25 12.97 4.23
CA LEU A 37 -1.29 12.65 5.28
C LEU A 37 0.14 12.49 4.72
N ALA A 38 0.28 11.78 3.60
CA ALA A 38 1.58 11.59 2.97
C ALA A 38 2.21 12.93 2.56
N GLN A 39 1.45 13.85 1.99
CA GLN A 39 1.93 15.19 1.65
C GLN A 39 2.32 15.99 2.89
N ARG A 40 1.45 16.01 3.91
CA ARG A 40 1.65 16.80 5.12
C ARG A 40 2.91 16.40 5.87
N TYR A 41 3.10 15.10 6.03
CA TYR A 41 4.23 14.54 6.78
C TYR A 41 5.43 14.21 5.90
N LYS A 42 5.38 14.53 4.60
CA LYS A 42 6.42 14.23 3.61
C LYS A 42 6.83 12.76 3.69
N ALA A 43 5.84 11.87 3.69
CA ALA A 43 6.07 10.44 3.77
C ALA A 43 6.97 9.99 2.62
N ASN A 44 7.94 9.13 2.93
CA ASN A 44 8.86 8.59 1.93
C ASN A 44 8.19 7.56 1.01
N LEU A 45 7.09 6.96 1.46
CA LEU A 45 6.36 5.93 0.72
C LEU A 45 4.89 5.92 1.17
N LEU A 46 3.99 5.77 0.21
CA LEU A 46 2.54 5.67 0.44
C LEU A 46 2.01 4.33 -0.08
N LEU A 47 1.31 3.57 0.77
CA LEU A 47 0.66 2.33 0.38
C LEU A 47 -0.75 2.62 -0.16
N LEU A 48 -1.02 2.20 -1.40
CA LEU A 48 -2.34 2.31 -2.05
C LEU A 48 -2.68 1.02 -2.80
N ASP A 49 -3.94 0.63 -2.77
CA ASP A 49 -4.48 -0.54 -3.46
C ASP A 49 -5.32 -0.18 -4.71
N ASP A 50 -5.90 1.02 -4.79
CA ASP A 50 -6.65 1.49 -5.95
C ASP A 50 -5.81 2.19 -7.03
N MET A 51 -6.23 2.06 -8.29
CA MET A 51 -5.54 2.63 -9.44
C MET A 51 -5.67 4.16 -9.56
N GLN A 52 -6.85 4.73 -9.28
CA GLN A 52 -7.08 6.17 -9.34
C GLN A 52 -6.30 6.87 -8.24
N ALA A 53 -6.29 6.31 -7.02
CA ALA A 53 -5.49 6.84 -5.92
C ALA A 53 -4.00 6.84 -6.25
N ARG A 54 -3.49 5.75 -6.85
CA ARG A 54 -2.09 5.66 -7.31
C ARG A 54 -1.74 6.75 -8.31
N GLN A 55 -2.61 6.98 -9.29
CA GLN A 55 -2.41 8.04 -10.28
C GLN A 55 -2.37 9.42 -9.63
N ALA A 56 -3.32 9.70 -8.74
CA ALA A 56 -3.39 10.98 -8.01
C ALA A 56 -2.15 11.22 -7.13
N ALA A 57 -1.70 10.21 -6.38
CA ALA A 57 -0.50 10.29 -5.56
C ALA A 57 0.78 10.50 -6.39
N THR A 58 0.89 9.78 -7.52
CA THR A 58 2.02 9.91 -8.45
C THR A 58 2.07 11.31 -9.08
N ALA A 59 0.92 11.85 -9.48
CA ALA A 59 0.82 13.21 -10.02
C ALA A 59 1.26 14.29 -9.00
N LYS A 60 1.19 13.97 -7.69
CA LYS A 60 1.67 14.81 -6.59
C LYS A 60 3.11 14.54 -6.19
N GLY A 61 3.84 13.70 -6.93
CA GLY A 61 5.25 13.38 -6.69
C GLY A 61 5.50 12.49 -5.47
N ILE A 62 4.48 11.78 -4.99
CA ILE A 62 4.59 10.88 -3.84
C ILE A 62 5.02 9.51 -4.34
N ALA A 63 6.07 8.94 -3.74
CA ALA A 63 6.45 7.56 -4.01
C ALA A 63 5.37 6.62 -3.47
N ILE A 64 4.94 5.68 -4.30
CA ILE A 64 3.85 4.75 -3.98
C ILE A 64 4.32 3.30 -3.95
N THR A 65 3.63 2.48 -3.17
CA THR A 65 3.76 1.02 -3.19
C THR A 65 2.38 0.36 -3.09
N GLY A 66 2.34 -0.93 -3.40
CA GLY A 66 1.19 -1.80 -3.17
C GLY A 66 1.55 -2.97 -2.28
N MET A 67 0.55 -3.80 -2.00
CA MET A 67 0.72 -5.05 -1.27
C MET A 67 1.84 -5.94 -1.89
N LEU A 68 1.91 -6.03 -3.21
CA LEU A 68 2.96 -6.82 -3.88
C LEU A 68 4.35 -6.21 -3.75
N GLY A 69 4.46 -4.87 -3.75
CA GLY A 69 5.74 -4.21 -3.48
C GLY A 69 6.22 -4.46 -2.05
N ILE A 70 5.28 -4.52 -1.09
CA ILE A 70 5.59 -4.91 0.29
C ILE A 70 6.07 -6.36 0.35
N LEU A 71 5.38 -7.29 -0.31
CA LEU A 71 5.81 -8.69 -0.33
C LEU A 71 7.14 -8.92 -1.03
N ASP A 72 7.38 -8.21 -2.14
CA ASP A 72 8.65 -8.20 -2.86
C ASP A 72 9.80 -7.74 -1.96
N GLN A 73 9.61 -6.64 -1.24
CA GLN A 73 10.60 -6.12 -0.29
C GLN A 73 10.83 -7.08 0.87
N ALA A 74 9.75 -7.59 1.49
CA ALA A 74 9.85 -8.53 2.59
C ALA A 74 10.56 -9.84 2.18
N ALA A 75 10.32 -10.33 0.96
CA ALA A 75 11.01 -11.49 0.41
C ALA A 75 12.50 -11.20 0.18
N THR A 76 12.82 -10.01 -0.36
CA THR A 76 14.21 -9.54 -0.56
C THR A 76 14.96 -9.50 0.78
N GLU A 77 14.27 -9.13 1.86
CA GLU A 77 14.80 -9.07 3.22
C GLU A 77 14.73 -10.42 3.98
N ASN A 78 14.30 -11.51 3.33
CA ASN A 78 14.11 -12.83 3.94
C ASN A 78 13.14 -12.86 5.14
N LEU A 79 12.21 -11.91 5.21
CA LEU A 79 11.19 -11.82 6.25
C LEU A 79 9.99 -12.74 5.99
N VAL A 80 9.78 -13.14 4.74
CA VAL A 80 8.68 -14.01 4.31
C VAL A 80 9.13 -15.06 3.30
N ASN A 81 8.46 -16.21 3.29
CA ASN A 81 8.50 -17.14 2.17
C ASN A 81 7.51 -16.69 1.10
N LEU A 82 8.02 -16.16 -0.01
CA LEU A 82 7.21 -15.51 -1.03
C LEU A 82 6.17 -16.43 -1.69
N PRO A 83 6.48 -17.67 -2.11
CA PRO A 83 5.48 -18.61 -2.65
C PRO A 83 4.34 -18.88 -1.68
N LEU A 84 4.65 -19.13 -0.40
CA LEU A 84 3.63 -19.37 0.62
C LEU A 84 2.78 -18.13 0.88
N ALA A 85 3.40 -16.95 0.94
CA ALA A 85 2.67 -15.69 1.13
C ALA A 85 1.71 -15.40 -0.04
N VAL A 86 2.16 -15.63 -1.28
CA VAL A 86 1.33 -15.52 -2.48
C VAL A 86 0.17 -16.52 -2.45
N GLN A 87 0.43 -17.77 -2.08
CA GLN A 87 -0.61 -18.79 -1.99
C GLN A 87 -1.67 -18.42 -0.94
N ALA A 88 -1.24 -17.89 0.20
CA ALA A 88 -2.13 -17.38 1.23
C ALA A 88 -2.93 -16.15 0.74
N LEU A 89 -2.34 -15.26 -0.06
CA LEU A 89 -3.08 -14.15 -0.66
C LEU A 89 -4.16 -14.63 -1.65
N ARG A 90 -3.86 -15.65 -2.45
CA ARG A 90 -4.82 -16.22 -3.41
C ARG A 90 -6.05 -16.86 -2.76
N SER A 91 -5.96 -17.26 -1.49
CA SER A 91 -7.12 -17.77 -0.74
C SER A 91 -8.01 -16.67 -0.15
N THR A 92 -7.65 -15.40 -0.37
CA THR A 92 -8.45 -14.23 0.01
C THR A 92 -9.20 -13.65 -1.20
N SER A 93 -9.94 -12.56 -0.99
CA SER A 93 -10.55 -11.77 -2.07
C SER A 93 -9.55 -10.90 -2.85
N PHE A 94 -8.24 -11.03 -2.59
CA PHE A 94 -7.22 -10.25 -3.27
C PHE A 94 -7.07 -10.69 -4.73
N TRP A 95 -7.22 -9.72 -5.64
CA TRP A 95 -7.09 -9.97 -7.08
C TRP A 95 -5.69 -9.59 -7.57
N ILE A 96 -5.05 -10.52 -8.28
CA ILE A 96 -3.73 -10.33 -8.90
C ILE A 96 -3.72 -10.93 -10.29
N SER A 97 -3.18 -10.20 -11.27
CA SER A 97 -2.98 -10.75 -12.61
C SER A 97 -1.85 -11.79 -12.60
N GLU A 98 -2.04 -12.88 -13.32
CA GLU A 98 -1.02 -13.94 -13.42
C GLU A 98 0.32 -13.40 -13.90
N LYS A 99 0.31 -12.50 -14.88
CA LYS A 99 1.53 -11.85 -15.41
C LYS A 99 2.34 -11.13 -14.33
N LEU A 100 1.67 -10.36 -13.47
CA LEU A 100 2.33 -9.61 -12.42
C LEU A 100 2.91 -10.55 -11.36
N LEU A 101 2.17 -11.62 -11.05
CA LEU A 101 2.66 -12.63 -10.13
C LEU A 101 3.90 -13.35 -10.67
N GLN A 102 3.86 -13.81 -11.92
CA GLN A 102 4.98 -14.50 -12.53
C GLN A 102 6.22 -13.61 -12.60
N THR A 103 6.04 -12.32 -12.85
CA THR A 103 7.13 -11.33 -12.79
C THR A 103 7.75 -11.26 -11.40
N LEU A 104 6.92 -11.27 -10.36
CA LEU A 104 7.37 -11.26 -8.97
C LEU A 104 8.11 -12.55 -8.60
N LEU A 105 7.58 -13.73 -8.93
CA LEU A 105 8.21 -15.02 -8.63
C LEU A 105 9.53 -15.21 -9.38
N ASN A 106 9.57 -14.88 -10.68
CA ASN A 106 10.77 -14.95 -11.50
C ASN A 106 11.90 -14.06 -10.97
N LYS A 107 11.57 -12.87 -10.43
CA LYS A 107 12.55 -11.97 -9.81
C LYS A 107 13.28 -12.63 -8.63
N HIS A 108 12.57 -13.44 -7.85
CA HIS A 108 13.11 -14.16 -6.68
C HIS A 108 13.66 -15.55 -7.03
N ARG A 109 13.76 -15.90 -8.32
CA ARG A 109 14.24 -17.21 -8.84
C ARG A 109 13.54 -18.40 -8.18
N LEU A 110 12.22 -18.33 -8.11
CA LEU A 110 11.33 -19.42 -7.70
C LEU A 110 10.52 -19.91 -8.89
#